data_AF-D9W9J7-F1
#
_entry.id   AF-D9W9J7-F1
#
_cell.length_a   1.000
_cell.length_b   1.000
_cell.length_c   1.000
_cell.angle_alpha   90.00
_cell.angle_beta   90.00
_cell.angle_gamma   90.00
#
_symmetry.space_group_name_H-M   'P 1'
#
loop_
_entity.id
_entity.type
_entity.pdbx_description
1 polymer ?
#
loop_
_entity_poly.entity_id
_entity_poly.type
_entity_poly.pdbx_seq_one_letter_code
_entity_poly.pdbx_strand_id
1 'polypeptide(L)'
;MEQSDHPRTGETAMSHTYRVTEIVGSSTESVDDAIRSGITRASKTLRNLDWFEVGAVRGHIENGRIAHYQVGLKVGFRLEDADSGSGDLPG
;
A
#
# COMPACT_ATOMS: atom_id res chain seq x y z
N MET A 1 15.79 32.84 39.30
CA MET A 1 14.55 32.60 38.55
C MET A 1 14.81 33.12 37.16
N GLU A 2 15.11 32.25 36.22
CA GLU A 2 14.82 32.43 34.80
C GLU A 2 14.96 31.03 34.20
N GLN A 3 13.80 30.45 33.89
CA GLN A 3 13.66 29.10 33.38
C GLN A 3 14.16 29.04 31.94
N SER A 4 14.93 28.00 31.69
CA SER A 4 15.45 27.54 30.43
C SER A 4 14.36 27.47 29.34
N ASP A 5 14.52 28.24 28.26
CA ASP A 5 13.82 27.96 27.00
C ASP A 5 14.79 27.19 26.09
N HIS A 6 14.76 25.87 26.21
CA HIS A 6 15.39 24.98 25.23
C HIS A 6 14.37 24.70 24.13
N PRO A 7 14.68 24.93 22.83
CA PRO A 7 13.82 24.45 21.77
C PRO A 7 13.85 22.91 21.76
N ARG A 8 12.80 22.28 22.30
CA ARG A 8 12.49 20.86 22.06
C ARG A 8 11.79 20.76 20.70
N THR A 9 12.55 20.78 19.61
CA THR A 9 12.00 20.40 18.31
C THR A 9 13.05 19.67 17.50
N GLY A 10 13.06 18.37 17.70
CA GLY A 10 13.67 17.38 16.83
C GLY A 10 12.84 16.12 16.96
N GLU A 11 11.50 16.25 16.83
CA GLU A 11 10.69 15.12 16.43
C GLU A 11 11.18 14.81 15.02
N THR A 12 12.13 13.88 14.90
CA THR A 12 12.59 13.36 13.62
C THR A 12 11.34 12.79 12.98
N ALA A 13 10.67 13.60 12.14
CA ALA A 13 9.56 13.14 11.34
C ALA A 13 10.17 12.10 10.42
N MET A 14 10.12 10.83 10.84
CA MET A 14 10.55 9.68 10.07
C MET A 14 9.76 9.77 8.76
N SER A 15 10.42 10.24 7.72
CA SER A 15 9.82 10.42 6.41
C SER A 15 9.53 9.03 5.88
N HIS A 16 8.27 8.61 5.99
CA HIS A 16 7.87 7.31 5.47
C HIS A 16 7.72 7.42 3.96
N THR A 17 8.57 6.70 3.23
CA THR A 17 8.42 6.54 1.79
C THR A 17 7.36 5.47 1.53
N TYR A 18 6.34 5.82 0.75
CA TYR A 18 5.31 4.85 0.32
C TYR A 18 5.43 4.59 -1.16
N ARG A 19 5.23 3.33 -1.54
CA ARG A 19 5.09 2.93 -2.93
C ARG A 19 3.65 2.56 -3.19
N VAL A 20 3.11 3.10 -4.28
CA VAL A 20 1.79 2.72 -4.77
C VAL A 20 1.97 1.86 -6.00
N THR A 21 1.28 0.72 -6.04
CA THR A 21 1.23 -0.14 -7.23
C THR A 21 -0.21 -0.35 -7.65
N GLU A 22 -0.42 -0.49 -8.96
CA GLU A 22 -1.74 -0.78 -9.52
C GLU A 22 -1.89 -2.28 -9.73
N ILE A 23 -3.03 -2.84 -9.34
CA ILE A 23 -3.40 -4.23 -9.54
C ILE A 23 -4.84 -4.31 -10.02
N VAL A 24 -5.22 -5.41 -10.66
CA VAL A 24 -6.62 -5.69 -11.00
C VAL A 24 -7.03 -6.97 -10.28
N GLY A 25 -8.00 -6.84 -9.37
CA GLY A 25 -8.68 -7.97 -8.77
C GLY A 25 -9.83 -8.45 -9.64
N SER A 26 -10.13 -9.74 -9.64
CA SER A 26 -11.25 -10.29 -10.40
C SER A 26 -12.03 -11.33 -9.60
N SER A 27 -13.34 -11.35 -9.77
CA SER A 27 -14.23 -12.35 -9.16
C SER A 27 -15.47 -12.60 -10.03
N THR A 28 -16.03 -13.80 -9.98
CA THR A 28 -17.33 -14.13 -10.58
C THR A 28 -18.51 -13.69 -9.72
N GLU A 29 -18.29 -13.40 -8.45
CA GLU A 29 -19.36 -13.23 -7.47
C GLU A 29 -19.77 -11.76 -7.34
N SER A 30 -18.81 -10.91 -6.97
CA SER A 30 -19.07 -9.50 -6.64
C SER A 30 -17.84 -8.61 -6.81
N VAL A 31 -18.08 -7.30 -6.79
CA VAL A 31 -17.01 -6.28 -6.74
C VAL A 31 -16.22 -6.38 -5.43
N ASP A 32 -16.87 -6.58 -4.28
CA ASP A 32 -16.17 -6.69 -2.99
C ASP A 32 -15.26 -7.92 -2.93
N ASP A 33 -15.71 -9.05 -3.48
CA ASP A 33 -14.91 -10.26 -3.56
C ASP A 33 -13.72 -10.08 -4.51
N ALA A 34 -13.91 -9.41 -5.65
CA ALA A 34 -12.82 -9.05 -6.56
C ALA A 34 -11.76 -8.17 -5.86
N ILE A 35 -12.19 -7.22 -5.01
CA ILE A 35 -11.28 -6.38 -4.22
C ILE A 35 -10.47 -7.22 -3.24
N ARG A 36 -11.15 -8.06 -2.44
CA ARG A 36 -10.53 -8.95 -1.46
C ARG A 36 -9.50 -9.87 -2.11
N SER A 37 -9.89 -10.51 -3.22
CA SER A 37 -9.01 -11.37 -4.02
C SER A 37 -7.74 -10.64 -4.47
N GLY A 38 -7.88 -9.41 -4.98
CA GLY A 38 -6.75 -8.56 -5.36
C GLY A 38 -5.80 -8.26 -4.19
N ILE A 39 -6.34 -7.82 -3.05
CA ILE A 39 -5.54 -7.51 -1.85
C ILE A 39 -4.87 -8.77 -1.29
N THR A 40 -5.58 -9.91 -1.22
CA THR A 40 -5.02 -11.19 -0.78
C THR A 40 -3.89 -11.66 -1.69
N ARG A 41 -3.98 -11.43 -3.01
CA ARG A 41 -2.89 -11.77 -3.93
C ARG A 41 -1.69 -10.85 -3.75
N ALA A 42 -1.93 -9.55 -3.54
CA ALA A 42 -0.90 -8.54 -3.31
C ALA A 42 -0.14 -8.76 -1.99
N SER A 43 -0.84 -9.13 -0.91
CA SER A 43 -0.23 -9.37 0.41
C SER A 43 0.74 -10.55 0.45
N LYS A 44 0.65 -11.47 -0.52
CA LYS A 44 1.63 -12.56 -0.68
C LYS A 44 2.99 -12.05 -1.14
N THR A 45 3.04 -10.96 -1.90
CA THR A 45 4.28 -10.42 -2.50
C THR A 45 4.74 -9.11 -1.88
N LEU A 46 3.80 -8.28 -1.40
CA LEU A 46 4.06 -6.97 -0.83
C LEU A 46 3.91 -7.04 0.69
N ARG A 47 4.86 -6.46 1.41
CA ARG A 47 4.81 -6.29 2.87
C ARG A 47 4.35 -4.87 3.19
N ASN A 48 3.86 -4.67 4.42
CA ASN A 48 3.46 -3.36 4.92
C ASN A 48 2.38 -2.67 4.07
N LEU A 49 1.39 -3.45 3.62
CA LEU A 49 0.19 -2.92 2.99
C LEU A 49 -0.59 -2.07 4.00
N ASP A 50 -0.78 -0.79 3.70
CA ASP A 50 -1.48 0.15 4.60
C ASP A 50 -2.88 0.48 4.08
N TRP A 51 -3.00 0.81 2.80
CA TRP A 51 -4.29 1.20 2.20
C TRP A 51 -4.45 0.74 0.76
N PHE A 52 -5.69 0.82 0.28
CA PHE A 52 -6.02 0.66 -1.12
C PHE A 52 -7.03 1.72 -1.56
N GLU A 53 -7.02 2.02 -2.84
CA GLU A 53 -7.96 2.93 -3.50
C GLU A 53 -8.58 2.21 -4.70
N VAL A 54 -9.90 2.34 -4.84
CA VAL A 54 -10.63 1.79 -5.99
C VAL A 54 -10.56 2.78 -7.14
N GLY A 55 -9.89 2.39 -8.23
CA GLY A 55 -9.74 3.23 -9.42
C GLY A 55 -10.89 3.06 -10.40
N ALA A 56 -11.08 1.83 -10.91
CA ALA A 56 -12.12 1.55 -11.89
C ALA A 56 -12.77 0.19 -11.64
N VAL A 57 -14.10 0.16 -11.71
CA VAL A 57 -14.87 -1.09 -11.68
C VAL A 57 -15.30 -1.41 -13.10
N ARG A 58 -14.93 -2.60 -13.57
CA ARG A 58 -15.26 -3.14 -14.89
C ARG A 58 -15.94 -4.49 -14.72
N GLY A 59 -16.72 -4.90 -15.72
CA GLY A 59 -17.37 -6.21 -15.75
C GLY A 59 -17.21 -6.83 -17.13
N HIS A 60 -16.81 -8.10 -17.18
CA HIS A 60 -16.92 -8.90 -18.39
C HIS A 60 -18.37 -9.36 -18.54
N ILE A 61 -18.98 -9.07 -19.69
CA ILE A 61 -20.36 -9.41 -19.98
C ILE A 61 -20.37 -10.59 -20.95
N GLU A 62 -21.06 -11.65 -20.58
CA GLU A 62 -21.26 -12.83 -21.41
C GLU A 62 -22.75 -13.22 -21.39
N ASN A 63 -23.33 -13.48 -22.56
CA ASN A 63 -24.75 -13.87 -22.69
C ASN A 63 -25.74 -12.92 -21.96
N GLY A 64 -25.44 -11.61 -21.96
CA GLY A 64 -26.26 -10.59 -21.31
C GLY A 64 -26.17 -10.58 -19.77
N ARG A 65 -25.22 -11.31 -19.17
CA ARG A 65 -24.97 -11.34 -17.73
C ARG A 65 -23.52 -10.99 -17.44
N ILE A 66 -23.26 -10.52 -16.22
CA ILE A 66 -21.88 -10.28 -15.77
C ILE A 66 -21.26 -11.64 -15.46
N ALA A 67 -20.23 -12.01 -16.21
CA ALA A 67 -19.46 -13.24 -15.98
C ALA A 67 -18.37 -13.02 -14.92
N HIS A 68 -17.65 -11.90 -15.01
CA HIS A 68 -16.57 -11.55 -14.09
C HIS A 68 -16.55 -10.06 -13.78
N TYR A 69 -16.51 -9.71 -12.51
CA TYR A 69 -16.14 -8.39 -12.03
C TYR A 69 -14.63 -8.25 -12.07
N GLN A 70 -14.16 -7.10 -12.54
CA GLN A 70 -12.76 -6.72 -12.57
C GLN A 70 -12.62 -5.35 -11.92
N VAL A 71 -11.82 -5.25 -10.87
CA VAL A 71 -11.66 -4.02 -10.10
C VAL A 71 -10.21 -3.61 -10.12
N GLY A 72 -9.94 -2.48 -10.78
CA GLY A 72 -8.64 -1.81 -10.74
C GLY A 72 -8.46 -1.15 -9.38
N LEU A 73 -7.40 -1.54 -8.69
CA LEU A 73 -7.03 -1.08 -7.36
C LEU A 73 -5.64 -0.46 -7.39
N LYS A 74 -5.48 0.65 -6.71
CA LYS A 74 -4.17 1.16 -6.32
C LYS A 74 -3.91 0.74 -4.89
N VAL A 75 -2.73 0.20 -4.62
CA VAL A 75 -2.38 -0.35 -3.32
C VAL A 75 -1.11 0.33 -2.83
N GLY A 76 -1.24 1.00 -1.70
CA GLY A 76 -0.15 1.70 -1.03
C GLY A 76 0.48 0.83 0.04
N PHE A 77 1.81 0.73 0.01
CA PHE A 77 2.57 0.06 1.04
C PHE A 77 3.82 0.85 1.38
N ARG A 78 4.22 0.77 2.66
CA ARG A 78 5.41 1.45 3.14
C ARG A 78 6.67 0.72 2.67
N LEU A 79 7.61 1.47 2.10
CA LEU A 79 8.95 0.98 1.83
C LEU A 79 9.75 0.99 3.13
N GLU A 80 10.48 -0.09 3.39
CA GLU A 80 11.49 -0.11 4.45
C GLU A 80 12.76 0.52 3.88
N ASP A 81 13.22 1.61 4.49
CA ASP A 81 14.50 2.21 4.12
C ASP A 81 15.62 1.24 4.53
N ALA A 82 16.30 0.68 3.54
CA ALA A 82 17.43 -0.23 3.72
C ALA A 82 18.72 0.51 4.15
N ASP A 83 18.61 1.60 4.92
CA ASP A 83 19.74 2.48 5.20
C ASP A 83 19.90 2.76 6.70
N SER A 84 20.37 1.73 7.40
CA SER A 84 21.11 1.88 8.65
C SER A 84 22.12 0.72 8.76
N GLY A 85 23.09 0.68 7.84
CA GLY A 85 24.11 -0.36 7.76
C GLY A 85 25.53 0.14 7.47
N SER A 86 25.80 1.44 7.53
CA SER A 86 27.14 2.01 7.36
C SER A 86 27.72 2.40 8.72
N GLY A 87 28.23 1.41 9.44
CA GLY A 87 28.83 1.62 10.75
C GLY A 87 29.80 0.52 11.14
N ASP A 88 30.80 0.21 10.30
CA ASP A 88 32.06 -0.36 10.79
C ASP A 88 33.17 -0.21 9.73
N LEU A 89 34.12 0.71 9.97
CA LEU A 89 35.44 0.74 9.35
C LEU A 89 36.46 0.85 10.49
N PRO A 90 37.12 -0.24 10.90
CA PRO A 90 38.36 -0.13 11.66
C PRO A 90 39.54 -0.02 10.68
N GLY A 91 40.35 1.02 10.86
CA GLY A 91 41.66 1.19 10.24
C GLY A 91 42.77 0.48 11.01
#